data_AF-A0A954HDH5-F1
#
_entry.id   AF-A0A954HDH5-F1
#
_cell.length_a   1.000
_cell.length_b   1.000
_cell.length_c   1.000
_cell.angle_alpha   90.00
_cell.angle_beta   90.00
_cell.angle_gamma   90.00
#
_symmetry.space_group_name_H-M   'P 1'
#
loop_
_entity.id
_entity.type
_entity.pdbx_description
1 polymer ?
#
loop_
_entity_poly.entity_id
_entity_poly.type
_entity_poly.pdbx_seq_one_letter_code
_entity_poly.pdbx_strand_id
1 'polypeptide(L)'
;MNEKTANIVRKVVLGIVSFVFVFGMAFLVAVYTKNRTLALLTLPTAYLLWPAIVDFVVHRHPIDGFVERNKTEYVTRLSVCFTTFLSIKMLSPSSGYAWSFGVLAGYIMGGFINHSIGWVESVPAEDQRYRLGFLATLLAFANATPKRTPREQARMEESTRFILNPVGVKGREEIDQWLRDAESFFGETSMSEFISNLESAEWKQTYFHHACKLTYSTTPPAPARMELLRSLYEWSGFKDEPLFRFYDRETTLSPEQKQRWLELLNLPSDATEQQIRIAEREIIRQYATESTGKLPPDLAEAARKKVEQVNEAVRGLLGKRPADFELEYRPLQGHTPISPEPDDQFSCRCWICAAENRIGQASQQGEARCQSCFALLGKSSSLEVPDGH
;
A
#
# COMPACT_ATOMS: atom_id res chain seq x y z
N MET A 1 15.85 12.19 10.20
CA MET A 1 15.69 13.41 11.04
C MET A 1 15.23 12.97 12.42
N ASN A 2 15.90 13.37 13.50
CA ASN A 2 15.59 12.86 14.85
C ASN A 2 14.18 13.32 15.28
N GLU A 3 13.39 12.46 15.92
CA GLU A 3 11.96 12.70 16.25
C GLU A 3 11.74 14.00 17.05
N LYS A 4 12.71 14.31 17.91
CA LYS A 4 12.76 15.56 18.68
C LYS A 4 12.88 16.80 17.78
N THR A 5 13.68 16.71 16.72
CA THR A 5 13.86 17.78 15.73
C THR A 5 12.60 17.94 14.87
N ALA A 6 11.94 16.85 14.49
CA ALA A 6 10.66 16.89 13.78
C ALA A 6 9.57 17.58 14.60
N ASN A 7 9.49 17.28 15.90
CA ASN A 7 8.55 17.91 16.81
C ASN A 7 8.84 19.40 17.05
N ILE A 8 10.10 19.80 17.11
CA ILE A 8 10.49 21.22 17.24
C ILE A 8 10.13 21.98 15.96
N VAL A 9 10.50 21.44 14.78
CA VAL A 9 10.15 22.06 13.48
C VAL A 9 8.63 22.17 13.33
N ARG A 10 7.88 21.13 13.70
CA ARG A 10 6.40 21.15 13.68
C ARG A 10 5.85 22.26 14.56
N LYS A 11 6.35 22.43 15.79
CA LYS A 11 5.90 23.49 16.72
C LYS A 11 6.25 24.89 16.22
N VAL A 12 7.45 25.07 15.65
CA VAL A 12 7.91 26.36 15.12
C VAL A 12 7.12 26.76 13.87
N VAL A 13 6.90 25.83 12.94
CA VAL A 13 6.10 26.07 11.74
C VAL A 13 4.64 26.37 12.11
N LEU A 14 4.05 25.62 13.06
CA LEU A 14 2.71 25.94 13.57
C LEU A 14 2.68 27.35 14.16
N GLY A 15 3.64 27.69 15.02
CA GLY A 15 3.71 29.01 15.66
C GLY A 15 3.81 30.16 14.66
N ILE A 16 4.64 30.01 13.62
CA ILE A 16 4.81 31.03 12.57
C ILE A 16 3.55 31.16 11.71
N VAL A 17 2.95 30.05 11.29
CA VAL A 17 1.71 30.06 10.50
C VAL A 17 0.56 30.65 11.32
N SER A 18 0.44 30.31 12.60
CA SER A 18 -0.53 30.90 13.53
C SER A 18 -0.31 32.41 13.70
N PHE A 19 0.94 32.85 13.87
CA PHE A 19 1.27 34.26 14.04
C PHE A 19 0.92 35.06 12.79
N VAL A 20 1.35 34.58 11.61
CA VAL A 20 1.09 35.24 10.33
C VAL A 20 -0.41 35.25 10.01
N PHE A 21 -1.14 34.18 10.31
CA PHE A 21 -2.58 34.12 10.07
C PHE A 21 -3.33 35.05 11.04
N VAL A 22 -3.06 34.99 12.34
CA VAL A 22 -3.78 35.79 13.34
C VAL A 22 -3.47 37.29 13.19
N PHE A 23 -2.20 37.66 13.04
CA PHE A 23 -1.81 39.07 12.88
C PHE A 23 -2.07 39.58 11.46
N GLY A 24 -1.86 38.76 10.43
CA GLY A 24 -2.19 39.12 9.05
C GLY A 24 -3.69 39.36 8.86
N MET A 25 -4.54 38.56 9.50
CA MET A 25 -6.00 38.75 9.50
C MET A 25 -6.42 39.99 10.28
N ALA A 26 -5.87 40.22 11.46
CA ALA A 26 -6.15 41.42 12.24
C ALA A 26 -5.73 42.69 11.49
N PHE A 27 -4.58 42.64 10.81
CA PHE A 27 -4.06 43.73 10.00
C PHE A 27 -4.94 43.98 8.76
N LEU A 28 -5.31 42.93 8.01
CA LEU A 28 -6.19 43.05 6.85
C LEU A 28 -7.56 43.61 7.24
N VAL A 29 -8.16 43.12 8.33
CA VAL A 29 -9.46 43.62 8.83
C VAL A 29 -9.33 45.08 9.29
N ALA A 30 -8.25 45.46 9.97
CA ALA A 30 -8.00 46.84 10.39
C ALA A 30 -7.83 47.80 9.21
N VAL A 31 -7.10 47.38 8.18
CA VAL A 31 -6.84 48.17 6.97
C VAL A 31 -8.12 48.32 6.13
N TYR A 32 -8.90 47.25 5.96
CA TYR A 32 -10.07 47.28 5.07
C TYR A 32 -11.30 47.94 5.67
N THR A 33 -11.52 47.79 6.98
CA THR A 33 -12.75 48.30 7.62
C THR A 33 -12.59 49.72 8.16
N LYS A 34 -11.36 50.25 8.22
CA LYS A 34 -10.98 51.48 8.96
C LYS A 34 -11.50 51.51 10.41
N ASN A 35 -11.98 50.39 10.94
CA ASN A 35 -12.67 50.30 12.21
C ASN A 35 -11.83 49.42 13.15
N ARG A 36 -10.94 50.07 13.91
CA ARG A 36 -10.00 49.43 14.86
C ARG A 36 -10.71 48.50 15.85
N THR A 37 -11.97 48.81 16.19
CA THR A 37 -12.79 48.02 17.11
C THR A 37 -13.15 46.65 16.54
N LEU A 38 -13.39 46.55 15.23
CA LEU A 38 -13.71 45.28 14.57
C LEU A 38 -12.48 44.37 14.48
N ALA A 39 -11.30 44.94 14.19
CA ALA A 39 -10.03 44.23 14.18
C ALA A 39 -9.66 43.68 15.57
N LEU A 40 -9.90 44.47 16.62
CA LEU A 40 -9.69 44.07 18.00
C LEU A 40 -10.65 42.96 18.46
N LEU A 41 -11.84 42.82 17.86
CA LEU A 41 -12.79 41.74 18.16
C LEU A 41 -12.49 40.45 17.38
N THR A 42 -11.85 40.54 16.21
CA THR A 42 -11.44 39.35 15.41
C THR A 42 -10.26 38.59 16.01
N LEU A 43 -9.38 39.26 16.77
CA LEU A 43 -8.22 38.64 17.42
C LEU A 43 -8.63 37.61 18.51
N PRO A 44 -9.52 37.94 19.47
CA PRO A 44 -10.01 36.99 20.47
C PRO A 44 -10.81 35.83 19.86
N THR A 45 -11.60 36.08 18.80
CA THR A 45 -12.40 35.01 18.17
C THR A 45 -11.53 34.04 17.37
N ALA A 46 -10.51 34.52 16.65
CA ALA A 46 -9.52 33.66 16.01
C ALA A 46 -8.74 32.85 17.05
N TYR A 47 -8.39 33.45 18.18
CA TYR A 47 -7.74 32.78 19.31
C TYR A 47 -8.64 31.73 19.99
N LEU A 48 -9.95 31.96 20.09
CA LEU A 48 -10.91 31.02 20.67
C LEU A 48 -11.29 29.87 19.73
N LEU A 49 -11.30 30.10 18.42
CA LEU A 49 -11.51 29.05 17.41
C LEU A 49 -10.28 28.18 17.20
N TRP A 50 -9.09 28.69 17.54
CA TRP A 50 -7.82 28.00 17.35
C TRP A 50 -7.73 26.65 18.09
N PRO A 51 -8.06 26.55 19.39
CA PRO A 51 -8.11 25.26 20.08
C PRO A 51 -9.08 24.26 19.43
N ALA A 52 -10.23 24.70 18.93
CA ALA A 52 -11.21 23.81 18.30
C ALA A 52 -10.73 23.32 16.92
N ILE A 53 -10.04 24.16 16.15
CA ILE A 53 -9.38 23.79 14.90
C ILE A 53 -8.22 22.84 15.21
N VAL A 54 -7.41 23.12 16.22
CA VAL A 54 -6.32 22.25 16.67
C VAL A 54 -6.89 20.91 17.15
N ASP A 55 -7.92 20.84 17.99
CA ASP A 55 -8.51 19.58 18.47
C ASP A 55 -9.12 18.75 17.33
N PHE A 56 -9.84 19.40 16.42
CA PHE A 56 -10.43 18.74 15.25
C PHE A 56 -9.36 18.20 14.29
N VAL A 57 -8.23 18.90 14.17
CA VAL A 57 -7.15 18.59 13.22
C VAL A 57 -6.07 17.68 13.80
N VAL A 58 -5.77 17.79 15.10
CA VAL A 58 -4.62 17.17 15.79
C VAL A 58 -5.06 15.98 16.63
N HIS A 59 -6.27 15.99 17.21
CA HIS A 59 -6.68 14.96 18.18
C HIS A 59 -7.71 13.97 17.65
N ARG A 60 -8.60 14.38 16.72
CA ARG A 60 -9.58 13.45 16.11
C ARG A 60 -9.09 12.72 14.86
N HIS A 61 -7.99 13.18 14.26
CA HIS A 61 -7.33 12.51 13.16
C HIS A 61 -5.82 12.51 13.47
N PRO A 62 -5.22 11.36 13.85
CA PRO A 62 -3.78 11.31 14.08
C PRO A 62 -3.04 11.79 12.84
N ILE A 63 -2.01 12.58 13.08
CA ILE A 63 -1.30 13.44 12.11
C ILE A 63 -0.48 12.61 11.09
N ASP A 64 -0.65 11.30 11.07
CA ASP A 64 -0.07 10.42 10.04
C ASP A 64 -0.76 10.66 8.68
N GLY A 65 -2.06 11.03 8.68
CA GLY A 65 -2.77 11.49 7.49
C GLY A 65 -2.61 12.99 7.16
N PHE A 66 -1.82 13.73 7.94
CA PHE A 66 -1.59 15.17 7.75
C PHE A 66 -0.43 15.46 6.78
N VAL A 67 0.44 14.47 6.57
CA VAL A 67 1.48 14.51 5.53
C VAL A 67 0.92 14.13 4.16
N GLU A 68 -0.15 13.33 4.11
CA GLU A 68 -0.80 12.87 2.86
C GLU A 68 -1.81 13.85 2.26
N ARG A 69 -2.30 14.85 3.02
CA ARG A 69 -3.23 15.85 2.48
C ARG A 69 -2.46 17.04 1.92
N ASN A 70 -2.55 17.21 0.60
CA ASN A 70 -1.90 18.29 -0.14
C ASN A 70 -2.21 19.65 0.52
N LYS A 71 -1.15 20.40 0.87
CA LYS A 71 -1.18 21.73 1.50
C LYS A 71 -2.18 22.69 0.80
N THR A 72 -2.38 22.51 -0.50
CA THR A 72 -3.39 23.21 -1.33
C THR A 72 -4.82 23.07 -0.82
N GLU A 73 -5.21 21.86 -0.42
CA GLU A 73 -6.57 21.56 0.05
C GLU A 73 -6.80 22.17 1.44
N TYR A 74 -5.74 22.22 2.25
CA TYR A 74 -5.76 22.90 3.54
C TYR A 74 -5.97 24.41 3.38
N VAL A 75 -5.19 25.06 2.50
CA VAL A 75 -5.34 26.50 2.21
C VAL A 75 -6.71 26.83 1.64
N THR A 76 -7.24 25.97 0.76
CA THR A 76 -8.57 26.17 0.17
C THR A 76 -9.66 26.03 1.23
N ARG A 77 -9.60 24.99 2.07
CA ARG A 77 -10.58 24.79 3.16
C ARG A 77 -10.53 25.92 4.19
N LEU A 78 -9.33 26.37 4.59
CA LEU A 78 -9.18 27.51 5.48
C LEU A 78 -9.76 28.79 4.86
N SER A 79 -9.50 29.02 3.56
CA SER A 79 -10.03 30.18 2.84
C SER A 79 -11.55 30.15 2.80
N VAL A 80 -12.16 28.99 2.46
CA VAL A 80 -13.62 28.76 2.48
C VAL A 80 -14.22 29.00 3.85
N CYS A 81 -13.65 28.43 4.91
CA CYS A 81 -14.16 28.65 6.27
C CYS A 81 -14.11 30.13 6.66
N PHE A 82 -13.02 30.81 6.30
CA PHE A 82 -12.81 32.21 6.64
C PHE A 82 -13.77 33.16 5.90
N THR A 83 -13.87 33.05 4.58
CA THR A 83 -14.75 33.92 3.77
C THR A 83 -16.22 33.64 4.04
N THR A 84 -16.59 32.39 4.37
CA THR A 84 -17.94 32.02 4.82
C THR A 84 -18.28 32.70 6.13
N PHE A 85 -17.37 32.65 7.10
CA PHE A 85 -17.56 33.34 8.38
C PHE A 85 -17.67 34.86 8.21
N LEU A 86 -16.78 35.47 7.43
CA LEU A 86 -16.84 36.91 7.13
C LEU A 86 -18.16 37.29 6.45
N SER A 87 -18.61 36.50 5.48
CA SER A 87 -19.85 36.77 4.74
C SER A 87 -21.07 36.71 5.65
N ILE A 88 -21.14 35.76 6.59
CA ILE A 88 -22.21 35.67 7.60
C ILE A 88 -22.17 36.84 8.59
N LYS A 89 -20.99 37.42 8.85
CA LYS A 89 -20.84 38.55 9.76
C LYS A 89 -21.11 39.90 9.10
N MET A 90 -20.79 40.03 7.82
CA MET A 90 -20.97 41.27 7.05
C MET A 90 -22.35 41.36 6.40
N LEU A 91 -22.94 40.22 6.03
CA LEU A 91 -24.28 40.12 5.47
C LEU A 91 -25.21 39.57 6.54
N SER A 92 -26.37 40.19 6.71
CA SER A 92 -27.35 39.76 7.73
C SER A 92 -27.60 38.24 7.64
N PRO A 93 -27.60 37.51 8.78
CA PRO A 93 -27.79 36.05 8.81
C PRO A 93 -29.08 35.56 8.13
N SER A 94 -30.05 36.46 7.96
CA SER A 94 -31.33 36.21 7.28
C SER A 94 -31.22 36.07 5.76
N SER A 95 -30.09 36.45 5.16
CA SER A 95 -29.87 36.27 3.72
C SER A 95 -29.21 34.92 3.47
N GLY A 96 -29.96 33.94 2.96
CA GLY A 96 -29.42 32.61 2.60
C GLY A 96 -28.24 32.67 1.62
N TYR A 97 -28.02 33.82 0.96
CA TYR A 97 -26.90 34.10 0.06
C TYR A 97 -25.54 34.30 0.76
N ALA A 98 -25.51 34.63 2.05
CA ALA A 98 -24.27 34.89 2.78
C ALA A 98 -23.35 33.65 2.83
N TRP A 99 -23.93 32.46 2.98
CA TRP A 99 -23.21 31.19 2.95
C TRP A 99 -22.64 30.90 1.57
N SER A 100 -23.47 30.99 0.53
CA SER A 100 -23.06 30.69 -0.84
C SER A 100 -21.99 31.65 -1.34
N PHE A 101 -22.11 32.94 -1.04
CA PHE A 101 -21.11 33.95 -1.40
C PHE A 101 -19.78 33.69 -0.69
N GLY A 102 -19.84 33.38 0.60
CA GLY A 102 -18.65 33.09 1.38
C GLY A 102 -17.94 31.82 0.95
N VAL A 103 -18.67 30.74 0.64
CA VAL A 103 -18.07 29.52 0.09
C VAL A 103 -17.41 29.79 -1.26
N LEU A 104 -18.11 30.49 -2.16
CA LEU A 104 -17.59 30.82 -3.48
C LEU A 104 -16.34 31.71 -3.41
N ALA A 105 -16.37 32.77 -2.60
CA ALA A 105 -15.25 33.68 -2.40
C ALA A 105 -14.03 32.94 -1.82
N GLY A 106 -14.25 31.97 -0.93
CA GLY A 106 -13.15 31.21 -0.33
C GLY A 106 -12.56 30.17 -1.25
N TYR A 107 -13.35 29.58 -2.15
CA TYR A 107 -12.83 28.74 -3.22
C TYR A 107 -11.95 29.55 -4.18
N ILE A 108 -12.41 30.73 -4.59
CA ILE A 108 -11.66 31.64 -5.46
C ILE A 108 -10.37 32.10 -4.78
N MET A 109 -10.46 32.52 -3.51
CA MET A 109 -9.31 32.98 -2.74
C MET A 109 -8.32 31.84 -2.46
N GLY A 110 -8.80 30.64 -2.12
CA GLY A 110 -7.97 29.45 -1.96
C GLY A 110 -7.22 29.07 -3.24
N GLY A 111 -7.90 29.11 -4.38
CA GLY A 111 -7.30 28.89 -5.69
C GLY A 111 -6.26 29.95 -6.05
N PHE A 112 -6.55 31.23 -5.80
CA PHE A 112 -5.63 32.33 -6.03
C PHE A 112 -4.38 32.24 -5.15
N ILE A 113 -4.53 31.94 -3.86
CA ILE A 113 -3.41 31.77 -2.92
C ILE A 113 -2.56 30.58 -3.35
N ASN A 114 -3.18 29.46 -3.72
CA ASN A 114 -2.45 28.30 -4.23
C ASN A 114 -1.61 28.63 -5.46
N HIS A 115 -2.20 29.36 -6.42
CA HIS A 115 -1.52 29.79 -7.63
C HIS A 115 -0.41 30.82 -7.35
N SER A 116 -0.65 31.77 -6.45
CA SER A 116 0.23 32.91 -6.19
C SER A 116 1.42 32.59 -5.29
N ILE A 117 1.26 31.68 -4.32
CA ILE A 117 2.38 31.26 -3.45
C ILE A 117 3.27 30.23 -4.18
N GLY A 118 2.90 29.77 -5.38
CA GLY A 118 3.74 28.88 -6.18
C GLY A 118 4.02 27.55 -5.47
N TRP A 119 3.04 27.04 -4.71
CA TRP A 119 3.14 25.76 -4.00
C TRP A 119 3.13 24.54 -4.91
N VAL A 120 3.13 24.77 -6.22
CA VAL A 120 3.65 23.80 -7.18
C VAL A 120 5.17 23.85 -7.06
N GLU A 121 5.71 23.31 -5.96
CA GLU A 121 7.12 22.93 -5.96
C GLU A 121 7.30 22.02 -7.17
N SER A 122 8.15 22.42 -8.11
CA SER A 122 8.54 21.58 -9.23
C SER A 122 8.98 20.25 -8.63
N VAL A 123 8.26 19.17 -8.96
CA VAL A 123 8.61 17.83 -8.51
C VAL A 123 10.09 17.62 -8.85
N PRO A 124 10.95 17.25 -7.88
CA PRO A 124 12.35 16.99 -8.18
C PRO A 124 12.45 16.03 -9.37
N ALA A 125 13.35 16.29 -10.32
CA ALA A 125 13.42 15.52 -11.57
C ALA A 125 13.55 14.00 -11.32
N GLU A 126 14.22 13.62 -10.23
CA GLU A 126 14.34 12.24 -9.78
C GLU A 126 13.00 11.65 -9.30
N ASP A 127 12.26 12.36 -8.46
CA ASP A 127 10.93 11.94 -7.99
C ASP A 127 9.94 11.84 -9.16
N GLN A 128 9.99 12.77 -10.10
CA GLN A 128 9.23 12.69 -11.35
C GLN A 128 9.58 11.42 -12.13
N ARG A 129 10.87 11.10 -12.26
CA ARG A 129 11.34 9.89 -12.95
C ARG A 129 10.86 8.62 -12.24
N TYR A 130 10.85 8.57 -10.91
CA TYR A 130 10.29 7.46 -10.15
C TYR A 130 8.77 7.33 -10.36
N ARG A 131 8.02 8.42 -10.34
CA ARG A 131 6.57 8.37 -10.63
C ARG A 131 6.28 7.90 -12.05
N LEU A 132 7.04 8.37 -13.05
CA LEU A 132 6.92 7.91 -14.44
C LEU A 132 7.25 6.43 -14.57
N GLY A 133 8.34 5.96 -13.97
CA GLY A 133 8.70 4.55 -13.98
C GLY A 133 7.66 3.66 -13.29
N PHE A 134 7.02 4.14 -12.22
CA PHE A 134 5.92 3.45 -11.55
C PHE A 134 4.71 3.33 -12.48
N LEU A 135 4.28 4.44 -13.10
CA LEU A 135 3.16 4.44 -14.04
C LEU A 135 3.44 3.56 -15.27
N ALA A 136 4.67 3.61 -15.80
CA ALA A 136 5.14 2.78 -16.91
C ALA A 136 5.05 1.29 -16.56
N THR A 137 5.45 0.93 -15.35
CA THR A 137 5.30 -0.44 -14.82
C THR A 137 3.82 -0.83 -14.80
N LEU A 138 2.93 -0.01 -14.22
CA LEU A 138 1.50 -0.31 -14.19
C LEU A 138 0.88 -0.46 -15.58
N LEU A 139 1.27 0.38 -16.53
CA LEU A 139 0.84 0.30 -17.92
C LEU A 139 1.29 -1.01 -18.57
N ALA A 140 2.53 -1.45 -18.34
CA ALA A 140 3.02 -2.74 -18.84
C ALA A 140 2.18 -3.91 -18.32
N PHE A 141 1.87 -3.93 -17.01
CA PHE A 141 0.99 -4.96 -16.43
C PHE A 141 -0.44 -4.89 -16.96
N ALA A 142 -0.98 -3.68 -17.14
CA ALA A 142 -2.31 -3.48 -17.66
C ALA A 142 -2.43 -3.89 -19.14
N ASN A 143 -1.33 -3.77 -19.91
CA ASN A 143 -1.25 -4.13 -21.33
C ASN A 143 -0.77 -5.56 -21.58
N ALA A 144 -0.31 -6.28 -20.56
CA ALA A 144 0.07 -7.68 -20.65
C ALA A 144 -1.09 -8.61 -21.06
N THR A 145 -2.33 -8.12 -20.99
CA THR A 145 -3.52 -8.80 -21.50
C THR A 145 -4.25 -7.91 -22.52
N PRO A 146 -4.85 -8.49 -23.57
CA PRO A 146 -5.46 -7.72 -24.65
C PRO A 146 -6.72 -6.94 -24.23
N LYS A 147 -7.35 -7.31 -23.12
CA LYS A 147 -8.53 -6.64 -22.58
C LYS A 147 -8.38 -6.46 -21.08
N ARG A 148 -8.58 -5.22 -20.61
CA ARG A 148 -8.64 -4.89 -19.18
C ARG A 148 -10.02 -5.17 -18.63
N THR A 149 -10.09 -5.79 -17.47
CA THR A 149 -11.36 -5.94 -16.73
C THR A 149 -11.72 -4.63 -16.02
N PRO A 150 -13.00 -4.37 -15.70
CA PRO A 150 -13.38 -3.18 -14.93
C PRO A 150 -12.70 -3.10 -13.56
N ARG A 151 -12.41 -4.24 -12.94
CA ARG A 151 -11.68 -4.30 -11.67
C ARG A 151 -10.23 -3.87 -11.83
N GLU A 152 -9.55 -4.36 -12.86
CA GLU A 152 -8.18 -3.94 -13.18
C GLU A 152 -8.10 -2.45 -13.46
N GLN A 153 -9.04 -1.92 -14.24
CA GLN A 153 -9.13 -0.50 -14.53
C GLN A 153 -9.29 0.32 -13.25
N ALA A 154 -10.18 -0.09 -12.34
CA ALA A 154 -10.35 0.58 -11.05
C ALA A 154 -9.07 0.55 -10.19
N ARG A 155 -8.32 -0.57 -10.21
CA ARG A 155 -7.04 -0.69 -9.47
C ARG A 155 -5.91 0.11 -10.09
N MET A 156 -5.87 0.21 -11.42
CA MET A 156 -4.96 1.09 -12.13
C MET A 156 -5.23 2.55 -11.74
N GLU A 157 -6.49 2.99 -11.79
CA GLU A 157 -6.88 4.35 -11.39
C GLU A 157 -6.57 4.67 -9.93
N GLU A 158 -6.83 3.73 -9.01
CA GLU A 158 -6.46 3.86 -7.60
C GLU A 158 -4.95 4.05 -7.43
N SER A 159 -4.14 3.21 -8.11
CA SER A 159 -2.68 3.25 -8.01
C SER A 159 -2.08 4.50 -8.65
N THR A 160 -2.64 4.93 -9.78
CA THR A 160 -2.27 6.20 -10.44
C THR A 160 -2.59 7.39 -9.53
N ARG A 161 -3.75 7.42 -8.88
CA ARG A 161 -4.07 8.48 -7.92
C ARG A 161 -3.18 8.43 -6.69
N PHE A 162 -2.88 7.25 -6.17
CA PHE A 162 -1.96 7.09 -5.04
C PHE A 162 -0.62 7.76 -5.33
N ILE A 163 -0.07 7.55 -6.53
CA ILE A 163 1.23 8.11 -6.88
C ILE A 163 1.17 9.58 -7.34
N LEU A 164 0.03 10.08 -7.83
CA LEU A 164 -0.05 11.43 -8.38
C LEU A 164 -0.66 12.46 -7.41
N ASN A 165 -1.47 12.02 -6.45
CA ASN A 165 -2.07 12.90 -5.44
C ASN A 165 -1.05 13.71 -4.62
N PRO A 166 0.10 13.14 -4.18
CA PRO A 166 1.09 13.90 -3.39
C PRO A 166 1.67 15.09 -4.15
N VAL A 167 1.75 15.00 -5.48
CA VAL A 167 2.24 16.10 -6.36
C VAL A 167 1.10 17.00 -6.86
N GLY A 168 -0.11 16.80 -6.34
CA GLY A 168 -1.26 17.68 -6.61
C GLY A 168 -1.95 17.47 -7.96
N VAL A 169 -1.59 16.45 -8.70
CA VAL A 169 -2.24 16.09 -9.96
C VAL A 169 -3.61 15.48 -9.65
N LYS A 170 -4.67 16.17 -10.05
CA LYS A 170 -6.07 15.77 -9.80
C LYS A 170 -6.92 15.79 -11.07
N GLY A 171 -6.53 16.60 -12.05
CA GLY A 171 -7.25 16.71 -13.32
C GLY A 171 -7.12 15.44 -14.14
N ARG A 172 -8.22 15.00 -14.76
CA ARG A 172 -8.19 13.84 -15.66
C ARG A 172 -7.21 14.05 -16.81
N GLU A 173 -7.21 15.25 -17.40
CA GLU A 173 -6.31 15.62 -18.51
C GLU A 173 -4.83 15.56 -18.10
N GLU A 174 -4.50 16.02 -16.88
CA GLU A 174 -3.15 15.95 -16.32
C GLU A 174 -2.75 14.49 -16.09
N ILE A 175 -3.64 13.67 -15.51
CA ILE A 175 -3.40 12.23 -15.33
C ILE A 175 -3.15 11.56 -16.68
N ASP A 176 -3.97 11.87 -17.68
CA ASP A 176 -3.81 11.33 -19.03
C ASP A 176 -2.48 11.77 -19.66
N GLN A 177 -1.99 12.98 -19.38
CA GLN A 177 -0.67 13.43 -19.80
C GLN A 177 0.44 12.63 -19.13
N TRP A 178 0.40 12.43 -17.81
CA TRP A 178 1.37 11.61 -17.09
C TRP A 178 1.40 10.16 -17.57
N LEU A 179 0.26 9.61 -17.96
CA LEU A 179 0.19 8.27 -18.55
C LEU A 179 0.85 8.23 -19.93
N ARG A 180 0.63 9.24 -20.80
CA ARG A 180 1.34 9.34 -22.09
C ARG A 180 2.86 9.50 -21.93
N ASP A 181 3.27 10.31 -20.97
CA ASP A 181 4.69 10.51 -20.66
C ASP A 181 5.31 9.21 -20.12
N ALA A 182 4.58 8.44 -19.32
CA ALA A 182 5.00 7.14 -18.84
C ALA A 182 5.11 6.08 -19.94
N GLU A 183 4.21 6.09 -20.94
CA GLU A 183 4.34 5.23 -22.14
C GLU A 183 5.61 5.55 -22.92
N SER A 184 5.92 6.84 -23.08
CA SER A 184 7.15 7.28 -23.75
C SER A 184 8.39 6.86 -22.96
N PHE A 185 8.37 7.07 -21.64
CA PHE A 185 9.44 6.65 -20.72
C PHE A 185 9.74 5.14 -20.82
N PHE A 186 8.69 4.31 -20.91
CA PHE A 186 8.84 2.85 -21.06
C PHE A 186 9.54 2.46 -22.37
N GLY A 187 9.31 3.20 -23.46
CA GLY A 187 9.96 2.95 -24.75
C GLY A 187 11.43 3.37 -24.79
N GLU A 188 11.81 4.39 -24.02
CA GLU A 188 13.15 4.97 -24.01
C GLU A 188 14.06 4.41 -22.92
N THR A 189 13.49 3.83 -21.85
CA THR A 189 14.24 3.39 -20.66
C THR A 189 14.19 1.86 -20.49
N SER A 190 15.35 1.25 -20.25
CA SER A 190 15.42 -0.14 -19.80
C SER A 190 14.83 -0.29 -18.40
N MET A 191 13.62 -0.85 -18.29
CA MET A 191 12.93 -0.97 -17.01
C MET A 191 13.65 -1.90 -16.01
N SER A 192 14.34 -2.94 -16.50
CA SER A 192 15.13 -3.82 -15.63
C SER A 192 16.28 -3.06 -14.96
N GLU A 193 17.06 -2.34 -15.75
CA GLU A 193 18.17 -1.51 -15.27
C GLU A 193 17.67 -0.40 -14.36
N PHE A 194 16.62 0.31 -14.77
CA PHE A 194 16.03 1.38 -13.99
C PHE A 194 15.57 0.90 -12.60
N ILE A 195 14.84 -0.22 -12.53
CA ILE A 195 14.32 -0.76 -11.27
C ILE A 195 15.45 -1.30 -10.39
N SER A 196 16.43 -1.99 -10.97
CA SER A 196 17.60 -2.47 -10.22
C SER A 196 18.39 -1.32 -9.59
N ASN A 197 18.50 -0.19 -10.30
CA ASN A 197 19.21 1.00 -9.86
C ASN A 197 18.40 1.93 -8.95
N LEU A 198 17.14 1.62 -8.61
CA LEU A 198 16.39 2.41 -7.62
C LEU A 198 17.11 2.33 -6.26
N GLU A 199 17.55 3.48 -5.76
CA GLU A 199 18.28 3.57 -4.48
C GLU A 199 17.36 3.29 -3.27
N SER A 200 16.08 3.66 -3.39
CA SER A 200 15.09 3.49 -2.32
C SER A 200 14.42 2.12 -2.35
N ALA A 201 14.58 1.36 -1.27
CA ALA A 201 13.85 0.12 -1.04
C ALA A 201 12.32 0.34 -0.97
N GLU A 202 11.88 1.47 -0.44
CA GLU A 202 10.45 1.83 -0.36
C GLU A 202 9.83 1.96 -1.75
N TRP A 203 10.55 2.55 -2.70
CA TRP A 203 10.11 2.65 -4.09
C TRP A 203 10.01 1.28 -4.76
N LYS A 204 11.03 0.42 -4.59
CA LYS A 204 11.00 -0.96 -5.11
C LYS A 204 9.79 -1.74 -4.56
N GLN A 205 9.55 -1.65 -3.25
CA GLN A 205 8.38 -2.28 -2.61
C GLN A 205 7.06 -1.69 -3.13
N THR A 206 6.99 -0.38 -3.32
CA THR A 206 5.80 0.30 -3.85
C THR A 206 5.46 -0.20 -5.25
N TYR A 207 6.45 -0.29 -6.14
CA TYR A 207 6.26 -0.82 -7.50
C TYR A 207 5.72 -2.25 -7.44
N PHE A 208 6.38 -3.11 -6.66
CA PHE A 208 6.02 -4.51 -6.54
C PHE A 208 4.62 -4.71 -5.96
N HIS A 209 4.28 -4.01 -4.89
CA HIS A 209 2.97 -4.08 -4.25
C HIS A 209 1.83 -3.71 -5.19
N HIS A 210 1.98 -2.62 -5.94
CA HIS A 210 0.94 -2.18 -6.87
C HIS A 210 0.87 -3.07 -8.13
N ALA A 211 1.99 -3.64 -8.57
CA ALA A 211 1.99 -4.68 -9.61
C ALA A 211 1.25 -5.95 -9.14
N CYS A 212 1.46 -6.38 -7.89
CA CYS A 212 0.69 -7.47 -7.28
C CYS A 212 -0.81 -7.15 -7.21
N LYS A 213 -1.19 -5.95 -6.74
CA LYS A 213 -2.60 -5.51 -6.69
C LYS A 213 -3.29 -5.65 -8.06
N LEU A 214 -2.61 -5.24 -9.12
CA LEU A 214 -3.15 -5.31 -10.47
C LEU A 214 -3.22 -6.76 -10.96
N THR A 215 -2.15 -7.54 -10.76
CA THR A 215 -2.06 -8.94 -11.20
C THR A 215 -3.10 -9.84 -10.55
N TYR A 216 -3.27 -9.75 -9.24
CA TYR A 216 -4.21 -10.56 -8.45
C TYR A 216 -5.61 -9.92 -8.34
N SER A 217 -5.89 -8.85 -9.09
CA SER A 217 -7.26 -8.34 -9.23
C SER A 217 -8.18 -9.27 -10.02
N THR A 218 -7.58 -10.22 -10.75
CA THR A 218 -8.23 -11.35 -11.44
C THR A 218 -7.75 -12.68 -10.88
N THR A 219 -8.68 -13.63 -10.73
CA THR A 219 -8.39 -15.01 -10.31
C THR A 219 -8.91 -15.98 -11.37
N PRO A 220 -8.05 -16.84 -11.94
CA PRO A 220 -6.59 -16.87 -11.78
C PRO A 220 -5.91 -15.64 -12.43
N PRO A 221 -4.70 -15.26 -11.98
CA PRO A 221 -3.92 -14.21 -12.64
C PRO A 221 -3.48 -14.68 -14.03
N ALA A 222 -3.41 -13.75 -14.99
CA ALA A 222 -2.98 -14.06 -16.35
C ALA A 222 -1.49 -14.47 -16.40
N PRO A 223 -1.11 -15.51 -17.16
CA PRO A 223 0.28 -15.98 -17.22
C PRO A 223 1.30 -14.89 -17.57
N ALA A 224 0.98 -14.02 -18.53
CA ALA A 224 1.86 -12.92 -18.95
C ALA A 224 2.12 -11.92 -17.81
N ARG A 225 1.14 -11.64 -16.95
CA ARG A 225 1.35 -10.76 -15.78
C ARG A 225 2.17 -11.45 -14.71
N MET A 226 1.98 -12.75 -14.51
CA MET A 226 2.78 -13.54 -13.57
C MET A 226 4.25 -13.56 -13.98
N GLU A 227 4.53 -13.69 -15.28
CA GLU A 227 5.90 -13.60 -15.81
C GLU A 227 6.50 -12.22 -15.56
N LEU A 228 5.80 -11.14 -15.90
CA LEU A 228 6.23 -9.78 -15.59
C LEU A 228 6.44 -9.55 -14.09
N LEU A 229 5.61 -10.14 -13.23
CA LEU A 229 5.72 -10.01 -11.78
C LEU A 229 6.96 -10.71 -11.23
N ARG A 230 7.32 -11.87 -11.77
CA ARG A 230 8.57 -12.56 -11.44
C ARG A 230 9.77 -11.72 -11.89
N SER A 231 9.76 -11.21 -13.12
CA SER A 231 10.82 -10.33 -13.61
C SER A 231 10.98 -9.08 -12.75
N LEU A 232 9.87 -8.44 -12.36
CA LEU A 232 9.88 -7.29 -11.46
C LEU A 232 10.48 -7.63 -10.09
N TYR A 233 10.14 -8.80 -9.54
CA TYR A 233 10.70 -9.29 -8.28
C TYR A 233 12.23 -9.46 -8.39
N GLU A 234 12.70 -10.10 -9.46
CA GLU A 234 14.12 -10.30 -9.75
C GLU A 234 14.87 -8.97 -9.89
N TRP A 235 14.34 -8.03 -10.69
CA TRP A 235 14.96 -6.71 -10.89
C TRP A 235 15.03 -5.89 -9.61
N SER A 236 14.05 -6.05 -8.72
CA SER A 236 14.02 -5.36 -7.43
C SER A 236 15.11 -5.86 -6.48
N GLY A 237 15.61 -7.08 -6.68
CA GLY A 237 16.71 -7.65 -5.89
C GLY A 237 16.35 -7.88 -4.42
N PHE A 238 15.09 -8.22 -4.12
CA PHE A 238 14.66 -8.55 -2.75
C PHE A 238 15.41 -9.81 -2.27
N LYS A 239 16.30 -9.65 -1.27
CA LYS A 239 17.17 -10.71 -0.75
C LYS A 239 16.60 -11.44 0.47
N ASP A 240 15.83 -10.73 1.29
CA ASP A 240 15.33 -11.22 2.56
C ASP A 240 13.82 -11.42 2.48
N GLU A 241 13.40 -12.68 2.66
CA GLU A 241 12.05 -13.24 2.67
C GLU A 241 11.10 -12.83 1.52
N PRO A 242 10.49 -13.77 0.77
CA PRO A 242 9.82 -13.38 -0.45
C PRO A 242 8.52 -12.64 -0.13
N LEU A 243 8.56 -11.30 -0.23
CA LEU A 243 7.37 -10.44 -0.25
C LEU A 243 6.30 -11.00 -1.20
N PHE A 244 6.75 -11.67 -2.27
CA PHE A 244 5.91 -12.39 -3.23
C PHE A 244 5.05 -13.51 -2.61
N ARG A 245 5.53 -14.23 -1.60
CA ARG A 245 4.78 -15.29 -0.89
C ARG A 245 3.56 -14.77 -0.14
N PHE A 246 3.56 -13.48 0.23
CA PHE A 246 2.38 -12.85 0.81
C PHE A 246 1.28 -12.60 -0.21
N TYR A 247 1.56 -12.62 -1.51
CA TYR A 247 0.55 -12.45 -2.56
C TYR A 247 0.16 -13.75 -3.21
N ASP A 248 1.06 -14.74 -3.18
CA ASP A 248 0.82 -16.00 -3.83
C ASP A 248 1.56 -17.12 -3.12
N ARG A 249 0.78 -18.10 -2.65
CA ARG A 249 1.33 -19.30 -1.99
C ARG A 249 1.89 -20.30 -3.00
N GLU A 250 1.52 -20.15 -4.27
CA GLU A 250 1.97 -20.98 -5.38
C GLU A 250 3.18 -20.39 -6.09
N THR A 251 3.83 -19.35 -5.52
CA THR A 251 5.03 -18.77 -6.11
C THR A 251 6.08 -19.85 -6.25
N THR A 252 6.12 -20.31 -7.51
CA THR A 252 6.93 -21.34 -8.10
C THR A 252 8.29 -21.40 -7.44
N LEU A 253 8.63 -22.61 -7.03
CA LEU A 253 10.01 -23.07 -6.99
C LEU A 253 10.81 -22.43 -8.12
N SER A 254 11.97 -21.86 -7.78
CA SER A 254 12.93 -21.55 -8.84
C SER A 254 13.18 -22.83 -9.65
N PRO A 255 13.54 -22.73 -10.95
CA PRO A 255 13.91 -23.90 -11.74
C PRO A 255 14.94 -24.79 -11.02
N GLU A 256 15.90 -24.20 -10.30
CA GLU A 256 16.86 -24.99 -9.50
C GLU A 256 16.20 -25.68 -8.31
N GLN A 257 15.27 -25.02 -7.62
CA GLN A 257 14.58 -25.61 -6.48
C GLN A 257 13.63 -26.74 -6.91
N LYS A 258 12.96 -26.59 -8.06
CA LYS A 258 12.17 -27.66 -8.69
C LYS A 258 13.06 -28.85 -9.04
N GLN A 259 14.22 -28.61 -9.64
CA GLN A 259 15.22 -29.63 -9.95
C GLN A 259 15.65 -30.38 -8.68
N ARG A 260 16.05 -29.65 -7.63
CA ARG A 260 16.47 -30.23 -6.34
C ARG A 260 15.39 -31.10 -5.70
N TRP A 261 14.13 -30.69 -5.78
CA TRP A 261 13.03 -31.46 -5.24
C TRP A 261 12.71 -32.72 -6.05
N LEU A 262 12.84 -32.65 -7.39
CA LEU A 262 12.75 -33.84 -8.24
C LEU A 262 13.93 -34.79 -7.98
N GLU A 263 15.14 -34.27 -7.82
CA GLU A 263 16.33 -35.04 -7.43
C GLU A 263 16.15 -35.72 -6.07
N LEU A 264 15.56 -35.02 -5.09
CA LEU A 264 15.28 -35.60 -3.77
C LEU A 264 14.35 -36.82 -3.85
N LEU A 265 13.42 -36.80 -4.81
CA LEU A 265 12.49 -37.90 -5.10
C LEU A 265 13.04 -38.92 -6.11
N ASN A 266 14.27 -38.72 -6.61
CA ASN A 266 14.88 -39.49 -7.70
C ASN A 266 14.01 -39.52 -8.97
N LEU A 267 13.42 -38.38 -9.33
CA LEU A 267 12.53 -38.23 -10.48
C LEU A 267 13.17 -37.38 -11.59
N PRO A 268 12.84 -37.65 -12.87
CA PRO A 268 13.29 -36.84 -13.98
C PRO A 268 12.55 -35.49 -14.05
N SER A 269 13.09 -34.53 -14.80
CA SER A 269 12.58 -33.15 -14.92
C SER A 269 11.15 -33.05 -15.46
N ASP A 270 10.69 -34.07 -16.19
CA ASP A 270 9.38 -34.20 -16.81
C ASP A 270 8.42 -35.12 -16.04
N ALA A 271 8.74 -35.47 -14.79
CA ALA A 271 7.92 -36.35 -13.97
C ALA A 271 6.48 -35.84 -13.80
N THR A 272 5.54 -36.74 -14.02
CA THR A 272 4.10 -36.51 -13.86
C THR A 272 3.71 -36.51 -12.38
N GLU A 273 2.55 -35.90 -12.05
CA GLU A 273 2.00 -35.91 -10.70
C GLU A 273 1.87 -37.34 -10.12
N GLN A 274 1.47 -38.30 -10.95
CA GLN A 274 1.31 -39.69 -10.50
C GLN A 274 2.66 -40.32 -10.12
N GLN A 275 3.73 -40.04 -10.87
CA GLN A 275 5.08 -40.50 -10.54
C GLN A 275 5.59 -39.87 -9.23
N ILE A 276 5.30 -38.59 -9.00
CA ILE A 276 5.65 -37.89 -7.75
C ILE A 276 4.98 -38.55 -6.54
N ARG A 277 3.69 -38.88 -6.63
CA ARG A 277 2.96 -39.58 -5.55
C ARG A 277 3.47 -41.00 -5.29
N ILE A 278 3.90 -41.70 -6.34
CA ILE A 278 4.45 -43.05 -6.20
C ILE A 278 5.79 -42.98 -5.48
N ALA A 279 6.67 -42.07 -5.89
CA ALA A 279 7.98 -41.86 -5.27
C ALA A 279 7.84 -41.45 -3.79
N GLU A 280 6.92 -40.55 -3.47
CA GLU A 280 6.57 -40.19 -2.09
C GLU A 280 6.26 -41.43 -1.23
N ARG A 281 5.30 -42.25 -1.67
CA ARG A 281 4.86 -43.44 -0.93
C ARG A 281 5.98 -44.46 -0.77
N GLU A 282 6.81 -44.62 -1.79
CA GLU A 282 7.90 -45.59 -1.78
C GLU A 282 9.01 -45.16 -0.80
N ILE A 283 9.39 -43.89 -0.82
CA ILE A 283 10.38 -43.33 0.11
C ILE A 283 9.84 -43.35 1.54
N ILE A 284 8.59 -42.94 1.77
CA ILE A 284 7.97 -43.04 3.10
C ILE A 284 7.94 -44.49 3.56
N ARG A 285 7.60 -45.45 2.69
CA ARG A 285 7.57 -46.87 3.06
C ARG A 285 8.96 -47.37 3.48
N GLN A 286 10.02 -46.97 2.80
CA GLN A 286 11.40 -47.33 3.12
C GLN A 286 11.83 -46.76 4.48
N TYR A 287 11.64 -45.45 4.70
CA TYR A 287 12.17 -44.78 5.89
C TYR A 287 11.23 -44.83 7.12
N ALA A 288 9.90 -44.96 6.93
CA ALA A 288 8.96 -45.06 8.03
C ALA A 288 8.96 -46.46 8.68
N THR A 289 9.18 -47.53 7.92
CA THR A 289 9.34 -48.87 8.52
C THR A 289 10.62 -48.96 9.34
N GLU A 290 11.69 -48.30 8.90
CA GLU A 290 12.96 -48.16 9.60
C GLU A 290 12.85 -47.39 10.94
N SER A 291 11.92 -46.44 11.05
CA SER A 291 11.67 -45.67 12.29
C SER A 291 10.92 -46.42 13.41
N THR A 292 10.42 -47.64 13.19
CA THR A 292 9.58 -48.38 14.16
C THR A 292 10.34 -49.09 15.29
N GLY A 293 11.57 -48.67 15.60
CA GLY A 293 12.22 -48.97 16.89
C GLY A 293 13.42 -49.92 16.86
N LYS A 294 14.04 -50.18 15.70
CA LYS A 294 15.27 -51.00 15.61
C LYS A 294 16.52 -50.24 15.13
N LEU A 295 16.39 -48.97 14.76
CA LEU A 295 17.52 -48.17 14.31
C LEU A 295 18.21 -47.45 15.48
N PRO A 296 19.55 -47.31 15.44
CA PRO A 296 20.28 -46.35 16.25
C PRO A 296 19.67 -44.93 16.15
N PRO A 297 19.72 -44.13 17.23
CA PRO A 297 19.09 -42.80 17.29
C PRO A 297 19.45 -41.89 16.10
N ASP A 298 20.73 -41.86 15.73
CA ASP A 298 21.25 -41.02 14.65
C ASP A 298 20.65 -41.40 13.28
N LEU A 299 20.38 -42.69 13.05
CA LEU A 299 19.78 -43.19 11.81
C LEU A 299 18.27 -42.97 11.80
N ALA A 300 17.61 -43.07 12.96
CA ALA A 300 16.19 -42.73 13.10
C ALA A 300 15.94 -41.23 12.84
N GLU A 301 16.83 -40.36 13.32
CA GLU A 301 16.74 -38.91 13.08
C GLU A 301 17.02 -38.57 11.61
N ALA A 302 18.02 -39.21 10.99
CA ALA A 302 18.28 -39.06 9.56
C ALA A 302 17.10 -39.51 8.69
N ALA A 303 16.47 -40.64 9.04
CA ALA A 303 15.28 -41.15 8.35
C ALA A 303 14.09 -40.20 8.51
N ARG A 304 13.85 -39.67 9.72
CA ARG A 304 12.79 -38.69 9.96
C ARG A 304 13.00 -37.42 9.15
N LYS A 305 14.23 -36.89 9.15
CA LYS A 305 14.61 -35.71 8.36
C LYS A 305 14.43 -35.96 6.86
N LYS A 306 14.76 -37.15 6.37
CA LYS A 306 14.57 -37.51 4.96
C LYS A 306 13.08 -37.54 4.58
N VAL A 307 12.22 -38.11 5.43
CA VAL A 307 10.75 -38.10 5.23
C VAL A 307 10.20 -36.67 5.25
N GLU A 308 10.64 -35.83 6.19
CA GLU A 308 10.25 -34.41 6.25
C GLU A 308 10.62 -33.66 4.95
N GLN A 309 11.84 -33.83 4.46
CA GLN A 309 12.30 -33.22 3.20
C GLN A 309 11.50 -33.71 1.99
N VAL A 310 11.18 -35.00 1.95
CA VAL A 310 10.39 -35.62 0.86
C VAL A 310 8.96 -35.08 0.84
N ASN A 311 8.34 -34.97 2.00
CA ASN A 311 7.02 -34.36 2.13
C ASN A 311 7.04 -32.89 1.72
N GLU A 312 8.09 -32.14 2.05
CA GLU A 312 8.28 -30.76 1.57
C GLU A 312 8.43 -30.67 0.04
N ALA A 313 9.25 -31.54 -0.56
CA ALA A 313 9.46 -31.58 -1.99
C ALA A 313 8.18 -31.92 -2.76
N VAL A 314 7.44 -32.95 -2.32
CA VAL A 314 6.17 -33.35 -2.94
C VAL A 314 5.14 -32.24 -2.81
N ARG A 315 5.06 -31.60 -1.64
CA ARG A 315 4.12 -30.50 -1.36
C ARG A 315 4.25 -29.40 -2.40
N GLY A 316 5.46 -28.88 -2.60
CA GLY A 316 5.60 -27.77 -3.52
C GLY A 316 5.83 -28.18 -4.99
N LEU A 317 6.15 -29.44 -5.31
CA LEU A 317 6.10 -29.94 -6.70
C LEU A 317 4.67 -30.15 -7.21
N LEU A 318 3.76 -30.63 -6.38
CA LEU A 318 2.38 -30.94 -6.79
C LEU A 318 1.44 -29.73 -6.72
N GLY A 319 1.93 -28.58 -6.22
CA GLY A 319 1.11 -27.38 -6.03
C GLY A 319 -0.16 -27.63 -5.21
N LYS A 320 -0.24 -28.77 -4.51
CA LYS A 320 -1.44 -29.16 -3.77
C LYS A 320 -1.53 -28.25 -2.58
N ARG A 321 -2.42 -27.26 -2.69
CA ARG A 321 -3.00 -26.57 -1.53
C ARG A 321 -3.64 -27.66 -0.68
N PRO A 322 -3.14 -27.95 0.52
CA PRO A 322 -3.89 -28.80 1.42
C PRO A 322 -5.09 -27.98 1.88
N ALA A 323 -6.23 -28.65 1.97
CA ALA A 323 -7.33 -28.22 2.82
C ALA A 323 -6.93 -28.17 4.32
N ASP A 324 -5.67 -28.49 4.65
CA ASP A 324 -5.13 -28.76 5.99
C ASP A 324 -3.97 -27.84 6.40
N PHE A 325 -3.68 -26.73 5.70
CA PHE A 325 -2.77 -25.73 6.29
C PHE A 325 -3.52 -25.03 7.41
N GLU A 326 -3.00 -25.16 8.63
CA GLU A 326 -3.37 -24.26 9.72
C GLU A 326 -2.85 -22.87 9.35
N LEU A 327 -3.77 -22.06 8.80
CA LEU A 327 -3.46 -20.71 8.36
C LEU A 327 -3.50 -19.80 9.59
N GLU A 328 -2.41 -19.07 9.76
CA GLU A 328 -2.31 -18.06 10.80
C GLU A 328 -2.77 -16.71 10.25
N TYR A 329 -3.66 -16.07 10.99
CA TYR A 329 -4.14 -14.74 10.71
C TYR A 329 -3.68 -13.76 11.78
N ARG A 330 -3.42 -12.51 11.39
CA ARG A 330 -3.04 -11.47 12.35
C ARG A 330 -4.29 -11.03 13.12
N PRO A 331 -4.31 -11.06 14.46
CA PRO A 331 -5.47 -10.65 15.23
C PRO A 331 -5.75 -9.13 15.08
N LEU A 332 -6.97 -8.71 15.40
CA LEU A 332 -7.30 -7.28 15.55
C LEU A 332 -6.60 -6.65 16.77
N GLN A 333 -6.46 -7.43 17.85
CA GLN A 333 -5.87 -7.00 19.12
C GLN A 333 -4.85 -8.05 19.60
N GLY A 334 -3.67 -7.60 20.02
CA GLY A 334 -2.57 -8.46 20.44
C GLY A 334 -1.61 -8.84 19.30
N HIS A 335 -0.59 -9.63 19.64
CA HIS A 335 0.48 -10.04 18.71
C HIS A 335 0.43 -11.53 18.36
N THR A 336 -0.36 -12.32 19.10
CA THR A 336 -0.44 -13.77 18.88
C THR A 336 -1.30 -14.06 17.66
N PRO A 337 -0.77 -14.76 16.63
CA PRO A 337 -1.57 -15.18 15.49
C PRO A 337 -2.78 -16.01 15.92
N ILE A 338 -3.88 -15.91 15.17
CA ILE A 338 -5.09 -16.71 15.38
C ILE A 338 -5.21 -17.78 14.29
N SER A 339 -5.56 -18.99 14.71
CA SER A 339 -5.92 -20.13 13.85
C SER A 339 -7.42 -20.39 14.01
N PRO A 340 -8.27 -19.74 13.22
CA PRO A 340 -9.72 -19.86 13.34
C PRO A 340 -10.18 -21.27 12.95
N GLU A 341 -11.25 -21.75 13.59
CA GLU A 341 -11.84 -23.02 13.20
C GLU A 341 -12.46 -22.92 11.78
N PRO A 342 -12.57 -24.05 11.06
CA PRO A 342 -13.00 -24.06 9.66
C PRO A 342 -14.30 -23.32 9.39
N ASP A 343 -15.24 -23.22 10.33
CA ASP A 343 -16.55 -22.59 10.13
C ASP A 343 -16.72 -21.20 10.76
N ASP A 344 -15.67 -20.65 11.36
CA ASP A 344 -15.74 -19.37 12.08
C ASP A 344 -15.70 -18.15 11.14
N GLN A 345 -16.62 -17.22 11.37
CA GLN A 345 -16.49 -15.85 10.87
C GLN A 345 -15.64 -15.05 11.86
N PHE A 346 -14.54 -14.49 11.38
CA PHE A 346 -13.65 -13.71 12.21
C PHE A 346 -13.15 -12.46 11.47
N SER A 347 -12.54 -11.55 12.22
CA SER A 347 -11.88 -10.37 11.68
C SER A 347 -10.39 -10.44 11.98
N CYS A 348 -9.58 -10.02 11.00
CA CYS A 348 -8.12 -10.05 11.09
C CYS A 348 -7.52 -8.78 10.50
N ARG A 349 -6.23 -8.56 10.75
CA ARG A 349 -5.44 -7.54 10.08
C ARG A 349 -4.63 -8.15 8.94
N CYS A 350 -4.32 -7.35 7.94
CA CYS A 350 -3.37 -7.76 6.92
C CYS A 350 -1.94 -7.79 7.50
N TRP A 351 -1.16 -8.83 7.16
CA TRP A 351 0.25 -8.92 7.53
C TRP A 351 1.10 -7.80 6.94
N ILE A 352 0.74 -7.31 5.74
CA ILE A 352 1.48 -6.25 5.03
C ILE A 352 1.02 -4.85 5.43
N CYS A 353 -0.26 -4.52 5.21
CA CYS A 353 -0.74 -3.14 5.36
C CYS A 353 -1.51 -2.87 6.66
N ALA A 354 -1.60 -3.85 7.57
CA ALA A 354 -2.35 -3.78 8.83
C ALA A 354 -3.86 -3.45 8.72
N ALA A 355 -4.40 -3.26 7.51
CA ALA A 355 -5.81 -2.97 7.28
C ALA A 355 -6.70 -4.07 7.86
N GLU A 356 -7.82 -3.67 8.45
CA GLU A 356 -8.80 -4.60 9.02
C GLU A 356 -9.63 -5.25 7.92
N ASN A 357 -9.79 -6.57 8.01
CA ASN A 357 -10.53 -7.39 7.05
C ASN A 357 -11.47 -8.32 7.82
N ARG A 358 -12.69 -8.48 7.30
CA ARG A 358 -13.66 -9.44 7.80
C ARG A 358 -13.68 -10.66 6.89
N ILE A 359 -13.46 -11.84 7.46
CA ILE A 359 -13.47 -13.10 6.72
C ILE A 359 -14.84 -13.74 6.84
N GLY A 360 -15.35 -14.21 5.71
CA GLY A 360 -16.61 -14.95 5.61
C GLY A 360 -16.45 -16.43 5.97
N GLN A 361 -17.29 -17.28 5.39
CA GLN A 361 -17.30 -18.72 5.67
C GLN A 361 -16.07 -19.49 5.14
N ALA A 362 -15.86 -20.67 5.74
CA ALA A 362 -14.83 -21.70 5.52
C ALA A 362 -14.19 -21.77 4.14
N SER A 363 -15.02 -21.89 3.10
CA SER A 363 -14.60 -22.26 1.75
C SER A 363 -13.69 -21.23 1.08
N GLN A 364 -13.53 -20.04 1.68
CA GLN A 364 -12.74 -18.94 1.13
C GLN A 364 -11.57 -18.53 2.03
N GLN A 365 -11.39 -19.13 3.22
CA GLN A 365 -10.34 -18.73 4.17
C GLN A 365 -8.94 -18.85 3.54
N GLY A 366 -8.72 -19.94 2.80
CA GLY A 366 -7.50 -20.21 2.05
C GLY A 366 -7.27 -19.30 0.84
N GLU A 367 -8.22 -18.51 0.40
CA GLU A 367 -8.04 -17.56 -0.72
C GLU A 367 -8.33 -16.11 -0.32
N ALA A 368 -8.61 -15.89 0.96
CA ALA A 368 -8.95 -14.59 1.48
C ALA A 368 -7.81 -13.60 1.27
N ARG A 369 -8.13 -12.50 0.57
CA ARG A 369 -7.20 -11.43 0.24
C ARG A 369 -7.61 -10.14 0.92
N CYS A 370 -6.61 -9.36 1.30
CA CYS A 370 -6.81 -8.03 1.85
C CYS A 370 -7.49 -7.13 0.83
N GLN A 371 -8.54 -6.42 1.21
CA GLN A 371 -9.24 -5.51 0.30
C GLN A 371 -8.40 -4.29 -0.10
N SER A 372 -7.44 -3.90 0.74
CA SER A 372 -6.54 -2.77 0.51
C SER A 372 -5.34 -3.16 -0.35
N CYS A 373 -4.62 -4.23 0.00
CA CYS A 373 -3.36 -4.61 -0.66
C CYS A 373 -3.41 -5.85 -1.53
N PHE A 374 -4.49 -6.64 -1.50
CA PHE A 374 -4.61 -7.93 -2.22
C PHE A 374 -3.63 -9.03 -1.80
N ALA A 375 -2.80 -8.80 -0.79
CA ALA A 375 -2.05 -9.86 -0.12
C ALA A 375 -3.00 -10.89 0.50
N LEU A 376 -2.56 -12.14 0.56
CA LEU A 376 -3.22 -13.23 1.26
C LEU A 376 -3.26 -12.91 2.76
N LEU A 377 -4.43 -13.10 3.37
CA LEU A 377 -4.65 -12.77 4.77
C LEU A 377 -4.15 -13.86 5.72
N GLY A 378 -4.22 -15.13 5.29
CA GLY A 378 -3.64 -16.25 6.03
C GLY A 378 -2.20 -16.52 5.58
N LYS A 379 -1.26 -16.59 6.52
CA LYS A 379 0.10 -17.06 6.26
C LYS A 379 0.27 -18.52 6.70
N SER A 380 1.28 -19.19 6.16
CA SER A 380 1.74 -20.44 6.76
C SER A 380 2.47 -20.12 8.07
N SER A 381 2.36 -20.99 9.08
CA SER A 381 3.14 -20.91 10.33
C SER A 381 4.65 -20.90 10.10
N SER A 382 5.11 -21.41 8.95
CA SER A 382 6.52 -21.39 8.53
C SER A 382 7.02 -20.08 7.92
N LEU A 383 6.13 -19.10 7.68
CA LEU A 383 6.49 -17.80 7.11
C LEU A 383 6.75 -16.80 8.24
N GLU A 384 7.96 -16.24 8.29
CA GLU A 384 8.29 -15.16 9.22
C GLU A 384 7.59 -13.87 8.75
N VAL A 385 7.23 -13.03 9.72
CA VAL A 385 6.58 -11.75 9.41
C VAL A 385 7.70 -10.74 9.24
N PRO A 386 7.75 -9.98 8.13
CA PRO A 386 8.77 -8.95 7.98
C PRO A 386 8.68 -7.99 9.16
N ASP A 387 9.77 -7.88 9.92
CA ASP A 387 9.89 -6.96 11.04
C ASP A 387 9.81 -5.53 10.51
N GLY A 388 8.64 -4.91 10.62
CA GLY A 388 8.46 -3.51 10.27
C GLY A 388 7.05 -3.16 9.82
N HIS A 389 6.25 -2.66 10.76
CA HIS A 389 5.41 -1.46 10.65
C HIS A 389 4.76 -1.17 12.02
#